data_AF-A0A380FHK5-F1
#
_entry.id   AF-A0A380FHK5-F1
#
_cell.length_a   1.000
_cell.length_b   1.000
_cell.length_c   1.000
_cell.angle_alpha   90.00
_cell.angle_beta   90.00
_cell.angle_gamma   90.00
#
_symmetry.space_group_name_H-M   'P 1'
#
loop_
_entity.id
_entity.type
_entity.pdbx_description
1 polymer ?
#
loop_
_entity_poly.entity_id
_entity_poly.type
_entity_poly.pdbx_seq_one_letter_code
_entity_poly.pdbx_strand_id
1 'polypeptide(L)'
;MRIAIIGMGTAGVTVLKELSKSRRFQDMQIDAYDNPINMGQGVPFQNDSDQLLINLPAEQMSLNLDNKREFFDWCQAQSKFKFSNPEYLPRFVFGHYMKAFVDKN
;
A
#
# COMPACT_ATOMS: atom_id res chain seq x y z
N MET A 1 22.03 -11.82 -0.12
CA MET A 1 22.25 -10.35 -0.02
C MET A 1 21.39 -9.82 1.12
N ARG A 2 21.87 -8.87 1.95
CA ARG A 2 21.08 -8.31 3.06
C ARG A 2 20.61 -6.90 2.72
N ILE A 3 19.34 -6.60 2.98
CA ILE A 3 18.72 -5.30 2.75
C ILE A 3 17.95 -4.91 4.01
N ALA A 4 18.21 -3.70 4.53
CA ALA A 4 17.37 -3.09 5.55
C ALA A 4 16.49 -2.01 4.89
N ILE A 5 15.17 -2.08 5.09
CA ILE A 5 14.22 -1.06 4.66
C ILE A 5 13.76 -0.30 5.90
N ILE A 6 14.12 0.99 5.99
CA ILE A 6 13.76 1.85 7.13
C ILE A 6 12.63 2.79 6.70
N GLY A 7 11.45 2.56 7.28
CA GLY A 7 10.19 3.21 6.93
C GLY A 7 9.36 2.39 5.95
N MET A 8 8.26 1.81 6.43
CA MET A 8 7.31 1.01 5.64
C MET A 8 6.03 1.78 5.32
N GLY A 9 6.18 3.06 4.98
CA GLY A 9 5.18 3.82 4.24
C GLY A 9 5.20 3.47 2.75
N THR A 10 4.64 4.34 1.91
CA THR A 10 4.50 4.10 0.46
C THR A 10 5.79 3.65 -0.22
N ALA A 11 6.91 4.33 0.02
CA ALA A 11 8.17 3.98 -0.62
C ALA A 11 8.69 2.60 -0.18
N GLY A 12 8.71 2.31 1.12
CA GLY A 12 9.19 1.04 1.66
C GLY A 12 8.36 -0.15 1.19
N VAL A 13 7.03 -0.02 1.22
CA VAL A 13 6.11 -1.05 0.70
C VAL A 13 6.32 -1.25 -0.81
N THR A 14 6.48 -0.18 -1.58
CA THR A 14 6.74 -0.28 -3.04
C THR A 14 8.05 -1.00 -3.33
N VAL A 15 9.13 -0.65 -2.64
CA VAL A 15 10.43 -1.31 -2.80
C VAL A 15 10.34 -2.79 -2.47
N LEU A 16 9.72 -3.15 -1.34
CA LEU A 16 9.53 -4.56 -0.97
C LEU A 16 8.73 -5.32 -2.02
N LYS A 17 7.64 -4.71 -2.52
CA LYS A 17 6.79 -5.29 -3.57
C LYS A 17 7.54 -5.50 -4.89
N GLU A 18 8.35 -4.54 -5.32
CA GLU A 18 9.11 -4.70 -6.57
C GLU A 18 10.28 -5.67 -6.40
N LEU A 19 10.90 -5.73 -5.21
CA LEU A 19 11.89 -6.77 -4.90
C LEU A 19 11.27 -8.17 -4.93
N SER A 20 10.03 -8.35 -4.49
CA SER A 20 9.36 -9.66 -4.46
C SER A 20 9.09 -10.24 -5.85
N LYS A 21 9.05 -9.40 -6.89
CA LYS A 21 8.97 -9.83 -8.30
C LYS A 21 10.29 -10.37 -8.85
N SER A 22 11.42 -10.10 -8.18
CA SER A 22 12.74 -10.56 -8.63
C SER A 22 12.90 -12.07 -8.50
N ARG A 23 13.47 -12.73 -9.52
CA ARG A 23 13.82 -14.16 -9.46
C ARG A 23 14.79 -14.51 -8.32
N ARG A 24 15.52 -13.51 -7.80
CA ARG A 24 16.51 -13.66 -6.73
C ARG A 24 15.96 -13.30 -5.36
N PHE A 25 14.66 -13.02 -5.22
CA PHE A 25 14.07 -12.58 -3.96
C PHE A 25 14.33 -13.57 -2.82
N GLN A 26 14.29 -14.87 -3.10
CA GLN A 26 14.57 -15.93 -2.12
C GLN A 26 16.03 -15.95 -1.62
N ASP A 27 16.97 -15.32 -2.35
CA ASP A 27 18.37 -15.17 -1.94
C ASP A 27 18.61 -13.88 -1.12
N MET A 28 17.57 -13.08 -0.91
CA MET A 28 17.61 -11.83 -0.17
C MET A 28 17.12 -12.05 1.25
N GLN A 29 17.88 -11.54 2.22
CA GLN A 29 17.41 -11.37 3.58
C GLN A 29 17.01 -9.91 3.74
N ILE A 30 15.72 -9.68 3.95
CA ILE A 30 15.13 -8.34 4.03
C ILE A 30 14.61 -8.13 5.44
N ASP A 31 15.15 -7.11 6.11
CA ASP A 31 14.69 -6.66 7.41
C ASP A 31 13.93 -5.32 7.21
N ALA A 32 12.65 -5.30 7.56
CA ALA A 32 11.79 -4.13 7.41
C ALA A 32 11.49 -3.48 8.76
N TYR A 33 11.69 -2.16 8.85
CA TYR A 33 11.53 -1.38 10.07
C TYR A 33 10.52 -0.26 9.86
N ASP A 34 9.61 -0.08 10.80
CA ASP A 34 8.72 1.07 10.87
C ASP A 34 8.23 1.27 12.30
N ASN A 35 7.47 2.33 12.53
CA ASN A 35 6.70 2.50 13.75
C ASN A 35 5.62 1.40 13.87
N PRO A 36 5.35 0.89 15.08
CA PRO A 36 4.44 -0.24 15.29
C PRO A 36 2.98 0.09 14.97
N ILE A 37 2.61 1.38 14.97
CA ILE A 37 1.22 1.83 14.76
C ILE A 37 0.85 1.81 13.27
N ASN A 38 1.75 2.25 12.39
CA ASN A 38 1.48 2.47 10.97
C ASN A 38 2.34 1.61 10.04
N MET A 39 2.89 0.50 10.53
CA MET A 39 3.67 -0.47 9.72
C MET A 39 2.90 -0.90 8.47
N GLY A 40 3.46 -0.60 7.30
CA GLY A 40 2.87 -0.93 6.00
C GLY A 40 1.80 0.05 5.52
N GLN A 41 1.48 1.07 6.30
CA GLN A 41 0.42 2.05 6.02
C GLN A 41 0.99 3.47 5.90
N GLY A 42 2.00 3.82 6.71
CA GLY A 42 2.56 5.17 6.79
C GLY A 42 1.61 6.16 7.48
N VAL A 43 2.19 7.13 8.21
CA VAL A 43 1.44 8.13 8.98
C VAL A 43 0.41 8.92 8.15
N PRO A 44 0.70 9.36 6.91
CA PRO A 44 -0.27 10.12 6.12
C PRO A 44 -1.53 9.36 5.73
N PHE A 45 -1.56 8.03 5.84
CA PHE A 45 -2.69 7.19 5.44
C PHE A 45 -3.29 6.42 6.62
N GLN A 46 -3.06 6.88 7.85
CA GLN A 46 -3.65 6.33 9.07
C GLN A 46 -5.19 6.41 9.08
N ASN A 47 -5.83 5.69 9.99
CA ASN A 47 -7.29 5.72 10.17
C ASN A 47 -7.73 7.03 10.86
N ASP A 48 -7.90 8.11 10.11
CA ASP A 48 -8.23 9.44 10.65
C ASP A 48 -9.60 9.99 10.23
N SER A 49 -9.86 10.18 8.93
CA SER A 49 -11.09 10.81 8.44
C SER A 49 -11.44 10.36 7.02
N ASP A 50 -12.74 10.19 6.75
CA ASP A 50 -13.29 9.94 5.43
C ASP A 50 -13.37 11.19 4.53
N GLN A 51 -13.13 12.38 5.11
CA GLN A 51 -13.07 13.64 4.38
C GLN A 51 -11.66 13.93 3.82
N LEU A 52 -10.64 13.21 4.27
CA LEU A 52 -9.27 13.36 3.79
C LEU A 52 -9.05 12.44 2.59
N LEU A 53 -9.27 12.97 1.39
CA LEU A 53 -9.21 12.21 0.15
C LEU A 53 -7.79 12.11 -0.42
N ILE A 54 -7.53 11.07 -1.21
CA ILE A 54 -6.37 11.04 -2.11
C ILE A 54 -6.50 12.13 -3.20
N ASN A 55 -5.37 12.66 -3.66
CA ASN A 55 -5.33 13.73 -4.66
C ASN A 55 -5.28 13.22 -6.12
N LEU A 56 -5.55 11.94 -6.34
CA LEU A 56 -5.60 11.29 -7.64
C LEU A 56 -6.88 10.46 -7.74
N PRO A 57 -7.49 10.34 -8.93
CA PRO A 57 -8.57 9.39 -9.14
C PRO A 57 -8.09 7.97 -8.78
N ALA A 58 -8.93 7.21 -8.04
CA ALA A 58 -8.57 5.89 -7.53
C ALA A 58 -8.16 4.91 -8.65
N GLU A 59 -8.78 4.99 -9.82
CA GLU A 59 -8.44 4.17 -11.00
C GLU A 59 -7.05 4.49 -11.60
N GLN A 60 -6.43 5.60 -11.21
CA GLN A 60 -5.11 6.04 -11.68
C GLN A 60 -4.00 5.84 -10.64
N MET A 61 -4.34 5.33 -9.45
CA MET A 61 -3.41 5.15 -8.34
C MET A 61 -3.10 3.66 -8.17
N SER A 62 -1.82 3.31 -7.96
CA SER A 62 -1.41 1.92 -7.74
C SER A 62 -0.01 1.85 -7.13
N LEU A 63 0.26 0.77 -6.40
CA LEU A 63 1.63 0.35 -6.05
C LEU A 63 2.23 -0.63 -7.07
N ASN A 64 1.46 -1.08 -8.06
CA ASN A 64 1.90 -2.00 -9.09
C ASN A 64 2.20 -1.23 -10.39
N LEU A 65 3.48 -1.20 -10.78
CA LEU A 65 3.91 -0.56 -12.02
C LEU A 65 3.25 -1.18 -13.28
N ASP A 66 2.88 -2.45 -13.21
CA ASP A 66 2.29 -3.21 -14.31
C ASP A 66 0.75 -3.13 -14.34
N ASN A 67 0.12 -2.66 -13.27
CA ASN A 67 -1.33 -2.51 -13.17
C ASN A 67 -1.72 -1.21 -12.48
N LYS A 68 -2.00 -0.17 -13.27
CA LYS A 68 -2.41 1.16 -12.78
C LYS A 68 -3.76 1.19 -12.05
N ARG A 69 -4.62 0.18 -12.24
CA ARG A 69 -5.95 0.09 -11.62
C ARG A 69 -5.98 -0.75 -10.35
N GLU A 70 -4.86 -1.33 -9.94
CA GLU A 70 -4.83 -2.36 -8.89
C GLU A 70 -5.40 -1.87 -7.55
N PHE A 71 -5.19 -0.62 -7.17
CA PHE A 71 -5.77 -0.05 -5.95
C PHE A 71 -7.30 0.00 -6.03
N PHE A 72 -7.85 0.49 -7.14
CA PHE A 72 -9.28 0.56 -7.34
C PHE A 72 -9.91 -0.83 -7.33
N ASP A 73 -9.34 -1.77 -8.09
CA ASP A 73 -9.84 -3.14 -8.16
C ASP A 73 -9.77 -3.83 -6.77
N TRP A 74 -8.69 -3.60 -6.02
CA TRP A 74 -8.55 -4.06 -4.65
C TRP A 74 -9.65 -3.49 -3.75
N CYS A 75 -9.94 -2.18 -3.86
CA CYS A 75 -10.98 -1.51 -3.07
C CYS A 75 -12.37 -2.08 -3.37
N GLN A 76 -12.69 -2.30 -4.66
CA GLN A 76 -13.97 -2.86 -5.09
C GLN A 76 -14.21 -4.27 -4.52
N ALA A 77 -13.14 -5.05 -4.38
CA ALA A 77 -13.18 -6.39 -3.79
C ALA A 77 -13.40 -6.39 -2.26
N GLN A 78 -13.26 -5.24 -1.57
CA GLN A 78 -13.47 -5.17 -0.13
C GLN A 78 -14.96 -5.07 0.23
N SER A 79 -15.36 -5.72 1.33
CA SER A 79 -16.70 -5.57 1.91
C SER A 79 -16.83 -4.31 2.77
N LYS A 80 -15.73 -3.90 3.44
CA LYS A 80 -15.70 -2.80 4.41
C LYS A 80 -15.68 -1.40 3.79
N PHE A 81 -15.12 -1.27 2.59
CA PHE A 81 -14.94 0.01 1.91
C PHE A 81 -15.98 0.16 0.81
N LYS A 82 -17.12 0.76 1.15
CA LYS A 82 -18.21 1.05 0.21
C LYS A 82 -18.50 2.55 0.23
N PHE A 83 -18.21 3.20 -0.89
CA PHE A 83 -18.39 4.64 -1.06
C PHE A 83 -19.33 4.91 -2.23
N SER A 84 -20.18 5.94 -2.09
CA SER A 84 -21.14 6.33 -3.12
C SER A 84 -20.46 6.97 -4.34
N ASN A 85 -19.32 7.64 -4.15
CA ASN A 85 -18.49 8.20 -5.22
C ASN A 85 -17.05 7.65 -5.11
N PRO A 86 -16.69 6.60 -5.87
CA PRO A 86 -15.38 5.97 -5.75
C PRO A 86 -14.27 6.66 -6.55
N GLU A 87 -14.52 7.83 -7.17
CA GLU A 87 -13.52 8.53 -7.95
C GLU A 87 -12.34 9.00 -7.08
N TYR A 88 -12.61 9.66 -5.94
CA TYR A 88 -11.61 10.06 -4.96
C TYR A 88 -11.92 9.40 -3.63
N LEU A 89 -11.08 8.44 -3.23
CA LEU A 89 -11.29 7.67 -2.01
C LEU A 89 -10.61 8.34 -0.80
N PRO A 90 -11.10 8.10 0.43
CA PRO A 90 -10.37 8.49 1.62
C PRO A 90 -8.95 7.91 1.62
N ARG A 91 -7.97 8.72 2.00
CA ARG A 91 -6.55 8.37 2.01
C ARG A 91 -6.26 7.14 2.86
N PHE A 92 -7.02 6.95 3.95
CA PHE A 92 -6.84 5.77 4.78
C PHE A 92 -7.11 4.46 4.03
N VAL A 93 -7.98 4.47 3.01
CA VAL A 93 -8.29 3.28 2.19
C VAL A 93 -7.05 2.87 1.40
N PHE A 94 -6.31 3.83 0.87
CA PHE A 94 -5.00 3.57 0.25
C PHE A 94 -4.01 3.00 1.27
N GLY A 95 -4.04 3.50 2.52
CA GLY A 95 -3.31 2.93 3.63
C GLY A 95 -3.57 1.43 3.87
N HIS A 96 -4.84 1.02 3.88
CA HIS A 96 -5.22 -0.40 4.01
C HIS A 96 -4.79 -1.23 2.81
N TYR A 97 -4.84 -0.68 1.60
CA TYR A 97 -4.33 -1.33 0.40
C TYR A 97 -2.83 -1.62 0.52
N MET A 98 -2.02 -0.64 0.97
CA MET A 98 -0.59 -0.84 1.20
C MET A 98 -0.34 -1.91 2.27
N LYS A 99 -1.06 -1.83 3.40
CA LYS A 99 -0.92 -2.77 4.50
C LYS A 99 -1.27 -4.20 4.09
N ALA A 100 -2.28 -4.37 3.25
CA ALA A 100 -2.69 -5.68 2.74
C ALA A 100 -1.60 -6.38 1.90
N PHE A 101 -0.61 -5.67 1.36
CA PHE A 101 0.55 -6.31 0.73
C PHE A 101 1.57 -6.78 1.74
N VAL A 102 1.80 -6.00 2.78
CA VAL A 102 2.77 -6.35 3.83
C VAL A 102 2.27 -7.54 4.63
N ASP A 103 0.99 -7.53 5.02
CA ASP A 103 0.39 -8.58 5.87
C ASP A 103 0.13 -9.90 5.11
N LYS A 104 0.24 -9.93 3.78
CA LYS A 104 0.04 -11.13 2.94
C LYS A 104 1.31 -11.97 2.73
N ASN A 105 2.48 -11.47 3.13
CA ASN A 105 3.76 -12.15 3.04
C ASN A 105 4.23 -12.57 4.44
#